data_AF-A0A533W5F2-F1
#
_entry.id   AF-A0A533W5F2-F1
#
_cell.length_a   1.000
_cell.length_b   1.000
_cell.length_c   1.000
_cell.angle_alpha   90.00
_cell.angle_beta   90.00
_cell.angle_gamma   90.00
#
_symmetry.space_group_name_H-M   'P 1'
#
loop_
_entity.id
_entity.type
_entity.pdbx_description
1 polymer ?
#
loop_
_entity_poly.entity_id
_entity_poly.type
_entity_poly.pdbx_seq_one_letter_code
_entity_poly.pdbx_strand_id
1 'polypeptide(L)'
;MPKREEAKPAKKEGSVDTLPQESESQVVPADGSSSSKKTTRRRFIKAILTVAALATLGGYALSRYISTRGAGPSLARQLVMVDDSSPYGTAAGRKVNVSDLTTFPPNSHWVITYPSSGDSKVDAQAVDTFRKFELIRLPVELGGDKPAASSFVAFSKLCVHLECSPNYNPTQNVNPTENGYESGPGYTTHQNFECPCHGTTYRIPDGLAVDGPASRQPPPTNAVPMLTLSADDQGYLRVEPPIWDVNHNGKLGYGRYVSA
;
A
#
# COMPACT_ATOMS: atom_id res chain seq x y z
N MET A 1 -51.06 45.71 3.23
CA MET A 1 -52.41 45.73 2.62
C MET A 1 -52.27 46.24 1.19
N PRO A 2 -53.06 45.75 0.21
CA PRO A 2 -54.39 45.13 0.31
C PRO A 2 -54.36 43.60 0.14
N LYS A 3 -55.14 42.78 0.88
CA LYS A 3 -56.60 42.48 0.82
C LYS A 3 -57.00 41.95 -0.58
N ARG A 4 -57.68 40.82 -0.75
CA ARG A 4 -58.98 40.49 -0.11
C ARG A 4 -59.47 39.05 -0.44
N GLU A 5 -60.02 38.42 0.60
CA GLU A 5 -61.16 37.47 0.75
C GLU A 5 -61.44 36.26 -0.18
N GLU A 6 -61.60 35.14 0.54
CA GLU A 6 -62.49 33.97 0.42
C GLU A 6 -63.79 34.11 -0.40
N ALA A 7 -64.24 32.98 -0.98
CA ALA A 7 -65.52 32.34 -0.62
C ALA A 7 -65.79 31.03 -1.40
N LYS A 8 -66.08 29.94 -0.66
CA LYS A 8 -67.00 28.84 -1.04
C LYS A 8 -68.45 29.38 -0.94
N PRO A 9 -69.55 28.75 -1.45
CA PRO A 9 -69.89 27.31 -1.40
C PRO A 9 -70.67 26.82 -2.65
N ALA A 10 -71.12 25.56 -2.76
CA ALA A 10 -72.52 25.20 -2.47
C ALA A 10 -72.75 23.67 -2.48
N LYS A 11 -73.64 23.26 -1.57
CA LYS A 11 -74.24 21.94 -1.35
C LYS A 11 -75.39 21.68 -2.34
N LYS A 12 -75.72 20.39 -2.58
CA LYS A 12 -77.06 19.82 -2.86
C LYS A 12 -76.90 18.31 -3.08
N GLU A 13 -77.82 17.39 -2.80
CA GLU A 13 -79.00 17.22 -1.94
C GLU A 13 -79.58 15.84 -2.31
N GLY A 14 -80.26 15.19 -1.36
CA GLY A 14 -81.26 14.14 -1.63
C GLY A 14 -80.72 12.71 -1.75
N SER A 15 -81.45 11.65 -1.39
CA SER A 15 -82.82 11.50 -0.86
C SER A 15 -82.96 10.00 -0.51
N VAL A 16 -83.26 9.62 0.74
CA VAL A 16 -84.55 9.12 1.26
C VAL A 16 -84.89 7.65 0.91
N ASP A 17 -85.03 6.88 2.01
CA ASP A 17 -85.90 5.72 2.32
C ASP A 17 -85.97 4.48 1.44
N THR A 18 -85.90 3.29 2.09
CA THR A 18 -87.07 2.42 2.39
C THR A 18 -86.61 1.07 2.97
N LEU A 19 -87.08 0.72 4.17
CA LEU A 19 -87.19 -0.65 4.74
C LEU A 19 -88.54 -1.24 4.27
N PRO A 20 -88.78 -2.58 4.17
CA PRO A 20 -88.69 -3.47 5.35
C PRO A 20 -88.39 -4.98 5.12
N GLN A 21 -88.28 -5.64 6.28
CA GLN A 21 -88.26 -7.06 6.68
C GLN A 21 -88.86 -8.17 5.79
N GLU A 22 -88.22 -9.35 5.87
CA GLU A 22 -88.83 -10.70 6.01
C GLU A 22 -87.72 -11.65 6.54
N SER A 23 -87.70 -12.12 7.80
CA SER A 23 -88.46 -13.18 8.47
C SER A 23 -88.05 -14.62 8.08
N GLU A 24 -87.47 -15.32 9.07
CA GLU A 24 -87.38 -16.79 9.29
C GLU A 24 -86.60 -17.64 8.25
N SER A 25 -85.88 -18.73 8.56
CA SER A 25 -85.79 -19.60 9.74
C SER A 25 -84.41 -20.30 9.79
N GLN A 26 -84.06 -20.80 10.97
CA GLN A 26 -82.81 -21.47 11.33
C GLN A 26 -82.63 -22.86 10.68
N VAL A 27 -81.39 -23.19 10.29
CA VAL A 27 -80.78 -24.52 10.53
C VAL A 27 -79.28 -24.33 10.83
N VAL A 28 -78.81 -24.96 11.91
CA VAL A 28 -77.45 -24.95 12.50
C VAL A 28 -76.85 -26.37 12.32
N PRO A 29 -75.54 -26.64 12.48
CA PRO A 29 -74.34 -26.09 11.86
C PRO A 29 -73.52 -27.19 11.13
N ALA A 30 -72.48 -26.82 10.38
CA ALA A 30 -71.34 -27.73 10.16
C ALA A 30 -70.05 -26.93 10.10
N ASP A 31 -69.14 -27.25 11.01
CA ASP A 31 -67.79 -26.72 11.11
C ASP A 31 -67.03 -26.78 9.79
N GLY A 32 -66.45 -25.65 9.43
CA GLY A 32 -65.64 -25.49 8.22
C GLY A 32 -64.77 -24.25 8.28
N SER A 33 -64.08 -24.04 9.42
CA SER A 33 -63.06 -23.01 9.56
C SER A 33 -61.85 -23.34 8.66
N SER A 34 -61.92 -22.92 7.40
CA SER A 34 -60.72 -22.75 6.58
C SER A 34 -60.07 -21.41 6.94
N SER A 35 -59.33 -21.41 8.04
CA SER A 35 -58.40 -20.31 8.35
C SER A 35 -57.25 -20.33 7.35
N SER A 36 -57.45 -19.65 6.21
CA SER A 36 -56.35 -19.15 5.41
C SER A 36 -55.52 -18.22 6.28
N LYS A 37 -54.39 -18.71 6.80
CA LYS A 37 -53.42 -17.91 7.56
C LYS A 37 -52.86 -16.83 6.63
N LYS A 38 -53.51 -15.65 6.60
CA LYS A 38 -52.96 -14.44 6.00
C LYS A 38 -51.62 -14.14 6.68
N THR A 39 -50.52 -14.45 6.00
CA THR A 39 -49.20 -13.96 6.38
C THR A 39 -49.26 -12.44 6.37
N THR A 40 -49.34 -11.85 7.55
CA THR A 40 -49.49 -10.39 7.69
C THR A 40 -48.24 -9.73 7.10
N ARG A 41 -48.39 -8.67 6.31
CA ARG A 41 -47.29 -7.88 5.71
C ARG A 41 -46.15 -7.58 6.70
N ARG A 42 -46.48 -7.43 7.98
CA ARG A 42 -45.53 -7.27 9.11
C ARG A 42 -44.63 -8.48 9.35
N ARG A 43 -45.12 -9.72 9.19
CA ARG A 43 -44.31 -10.94 9.31
C ARG A 43 -43.34 -11.09 8.15
N PHE A 44 -43.76 -10.72 6.94
CA PHE A 44 -42.88 -10.69 5.77
C PHE A 44 -41.76 -9.65 5.91
N ILE A 45 -42.09 -8.42 6.32
CA ILE A 45 -41.08 -7.38 6.58
C ILE A 45 -40.10 -7.81 7.69
N LYS A 46 -40.60 -8.40 8.79
CA LYS A 46 -39.73 -8.94 9.85
C LYS A 46 -38.78 -10.00 9.33
N ALA A 47 -39.26 -10.95 8.52
CA ALA A 47 -38.41 -11.98 7.94
C ALA A 47 -37.30 -11.40 7.07
N ILE A 48 -37.61 -10.41 6.22
CA ILE A 48 -36.60 -9.72 5.40
C ILE A 48 -35.55 -9.01 6.27
N LEU A 49 -35.99 -8.27 7.30
CA LEU A 49 -35.07 -7.57 8.20
C LEU A 49 -34.17 -8.53 8.98
N THR A 50 -34.71 -9.67 9.42
CA THR A 50 -33.92 -10.70 10.11
C THR A 50 -32.88 -11.33 9.18
N VAL A 51 -33.27 -11.67 7.95
CA VAL A 51 -32.33 -12.22 6.95
C VAL A 51 -31.23 -11.20 6.60
N ALA A 52 -31.60 -9.93 6.41
CA ALA A 52 -30.64 -8.86 6.14
C ALA A 52 -29.65 -8.66 7.31
N ALA A 53 -30.14 -8.65 8.56
CA ALA A 53 -29.29 -8.53 9.74
C ALA A 53 -28.31 -9.71 9.87
N LEU A 54 -28.78 -10.93 9.61
CA LEU A 54 -27.93 -12.13 9.62
C LEU A 54 -26.90 -12.12 8.49
N ALA A 55 -27.27 -11.65 7.28
CA ALA A 55 -26.34 -11.52 6.16
C ALA A 55 -25.23 -10.49 6.46
N THR A 56 -25.56 -9.35 7.06
CA THR A 56 -24.58 -8.32 7.44
C THR A 56 -23.62 -8.81 8.53
N LEU A 57 -24.15 -9.49 9.55
CA LEU A 57 -23.33 -10.08 10.62
C LEU A 57 -22.47 -11.24 10.10
N GLY A 58 -23.03 -12.07 9.22
CA GLY A 58 -22.30 -13.15 8.54
C GLY A 58 -21.17 -12.62 7.66
N GLY A 59 -21.42 -11.54 6.90
CA GLY A 59 -20.39 -10.86 6.11
C GLY A 59 -19.29 -10.24 6.98
N TYR A 60 -19.64 -9.65 8.13
CA TYR A 60 -18.67 -9.13 9.10
C TYR A 60 -17.85 -10.23 9.77
N ALA A 61 -18.47 -11.35 10.13
CA ALA A 61 -17.76 -12.50 10.67
C ALA A 61 -16.82 -13.09 9.61
N LEU A 62 -17.28 -13.25 8.38
CA LEU A 62 -16.48 -13.79 7.28
C LEU A 62 -15.33 -12.86 6.88
N SER A 63 -15.52 -11.53 6.94
CA SER A 63 -14.45 -10.57 6.63
C SER A 63 -13.28 -10.66 7.61
N ARG A 64 -13.50 -11.10 8.85
CA ARG A 64 -12.42 -11.42 9.81
C ARG A 64 -11.59 -12.64 9.41
N TYR A 65 -12.14 -13.51 8.55
CA TYR A 65 -11.47 -14.70 8.03
C TYR A 65 -10.98 -14.55 6.58
N ILE A 66 -11.28 -13.43 5.91
CA ILE A 66 -10.57 -13.03 4.68
C ILE A 66 -9.17 -12.58 5.12
N SER A 67 -8.31 -13.57 5.31
CA SER A 67 -6.89 -13.38 5.53
C SER A 67 -6.18 -13.82 4.27
N THR A 68 -5.52 -12.90 3.57
CA THR A 68 -4.56 -13.23 2.51
C THR A 68 -3.24 -13.76 3.11
N ARG A 69 -3.33 -14.58 4.17
CA ARG A 69 -2.20 -15.35 4.70
C ARG A 69 -1.88 -16.47 3.72
N GLY A 70 -1.43 -16.10 2.52
CA GLY A 70 -0.41 -16.90 1.87
C GLY A 70 0.80 -16.89 2.81
N ALA A 71 1.45 -18.04 2.96
CA ALA A 71 2.79 -18.06 3.51
C ALA A 71 3.63 -17.18 2.59
N GLY A 72 3.94 -15.95 3.03
CA GLY A 72 4.85 -15.09 2.30
C GLY A 72 6.15 -15.86 2.04
N PRO A 73 6.85 -15.56 0.94
CA PRO A 73 8.15 -16.17 0.65
C PRO A 73 9.05 -16.12 1.90
N SER A 74 9.76 -17.22 2.17
CA SER A 74 10.62 -17.29 3.35
C SER A 74 11.68 -16.19 3.29
N LEU A 75 11.82 -15.43 4.36
CA LEU A 75 12.89 -14.44 4.52
C LEU A 75 14.22 -15.19 4.75
N ALA A 76 14.78 -15.71 3.66
CA ALA A 76 16.00 -16.48 3.66
C ALA A 76 17.17 -15.64 3.14
N ARG A 77 18.38 -16.01 3.56
CA ARG A 77 19.60 -15.44 2.98
C ARG A 77 19.59 -15.66 1.47
N GLN A 78 19.88 -14.62 0.69
CA GLN A 78 19.76 -14.65 -0.76
C GLN A 78 20.96 -13.95 -1.41
N LEU A 79 21.49 -14.50 -2.50
CA LEU A 79 22.46 -13.78 -3.33
C LEU A 79 21.80 -12.57 -4.00
N VAL A 80 22.50 -11.44 -4.02
CA VAL A 80 22.02 -10.24 -4.69
C VAL A 80 22.14 -10.44 -6.20
N MET A 81 21.00 -10.40 -6.87
CA MET A 81 20.86 -10.44 -8.32
C MET A 81 20.30 -9.10 -8.78
N VAL A 82 20.94 -8.47 -9.76
CA VAL A 82 20.34 -7.34 -10.47
C VAL A 82 19.18 -7.85 -11.31
N ASP A 83 18.06 -7.14 -11.27
CA ASP A 83 16.90 -7.44 -12.11
C ASP A 83 17.33 -7.49 -13.59
N ASP A 84 16.82 -8.46 -14.35
CA ASP A 84 17.16 -8.62 -15.76
C ASP A 84 16.38 -7.62 -16.62
N SER A 85 16.84 -6.37 -16.62
CA SER A 85 16.25 -5.25 -17.35
C SER A 85 17.29 -4.53 -18.20
N SER A 86 16.91 -4.18 -19.44
CA SER A 86 17.83 -3.58 -20.43
C SER A 86 18.56 -2.31 -19.99
N PRO A 87 18.00 -1.40 -19.15
CA PRO A 87 18.72 -0.22 -18.68
C PRO A 87 19.97 -0.54 -17.84
N TYR A 88 20.07 -1.76 -17.29
CA TYR A 88 21.21 -2.18 -16.46
C TYR A 88 22.37 -2.77 -17.27
N GLY A 89 22.25 -2.83 -18.61
CA GLY A 89 23.35 -3.19 -19.50
C GLY A 89 24.03 -4.50 -19.12
N THR A 90 25.36 -4.47 -18.94
CA THR A 90 26.16 -5.65 -18.59
C THR A 90 25.91 -6.19 -17.19
N ALA A 91 25.21 -5.45 -16.32
CA ALA A 91 24.84 -5.88 -14.98
C ALA A 91 23.49 -6.62 -14.94
N ALA A 92 22.63 -6.47 -15.96
CA ALA A 92 21.30 -7.08 -16.01
C ALA A 92 21.35 -8.60 -15.77
N GLY A 93 20.55 -9.08 -14.81
CA GLY A 93 20.45 -10.51 -14.50
C GLY A 93 21.71 -11.13 -13.88
N ARG A 94 22.69 -10.32 -13.42
CA ARG A 94 23.95 -10.84 -12.84
C ARG A 94 23.95 -10.84 -11.31
N LYS A 95 24.69 -11.80 -10.76
CA LYS A 95 25.12 -11.80 -9.35
C LYS A 95 26.08 -10.64 -9.12
N VAL A 96 25.88 -9.91 -8.03
CA VAL A 96 26.77 -8.81 -7.65
C VAL A 96 28.00 -9.38 -6.94
N ASN A 97 29.19 -9.08 -7.48
CA ASN A 97 30.46 -9.39 -6.83
C ASN A 97 31.14 -8.09 -6.38
N VAL A 98 31.52 -8.01 -5.11
CA VAL A 98 32.05 -6.77 -4.51
C VAL A 98 33.38 -6.33 -5.13
N SER A 99 34.13 -7.26 -5.73
CA SER A 99 35.41 -6.98 -6.39
C SER A 99 35.25 -6.60 -7.87
N ASP A 100 34.08 -6.80 -8.48
CA ASP A 100 33.84 -6.50 -9.89
C ASP A 100 33.50 -5.01 -10.08
N LEU A 101 34.54 -4.19 -10.17
CA LEU A 101 34.45 -2.75 -10.43
C LEU A 101 34.12 -2.40 -11.88
N THR A 102 34.21 -3.38 -12.81
CA THR A 102 33.92 -3.15 -14.22
C THR A 102 32.42 -3.26 -14.50
N THR A 103 31.76 -4.28 -13.96
CA THR A 103 30.31 -4.45 -14.07
C THR A 103 29.57 -3.57 -13.06
N PHE A 104 30.12 -3.42 -11.85
CA PHE A 104 29.53 -2.62 -10.79
C PHE A 104 30.47 -1.48 -10.39
N PRO A 105 30.65 -0.43 -11.21
CA PRO A 105 31.52 0.68 -10.85
C PRO A 105 30.99 1.49 -9.65
N PRO A 106 31.86 2.18 -8.90
CA PRO A 106 31.43 3.09 -7.83
C PRO A 106 30.47 4.16 -8.34
N ASN A 107 29.66 4.73 -7.44
CA ASN A 107 28.65 5.73 -7.74
C ASN A 107 27.66 5.26 -8.85
N SER A 108 27.15 4.05 -8.72
CA SER A 108 26.20 3.44 -9.67
C SER A 108 25.09 2.70 -8.93
N HIS A 109 24.00 2.41 -9.63
CA HIS A 109 22.82 1.80 -9.01
C HIS A 109 22.08 0.83 -9.93
N TRP A 110 21.32 -0.06 -9.30
CA TRP A 110 20.50 -1.09 -9.93
C TRP A 110 19.29 -1.41 -9.05
N VAL A 111 18.25 -1.97 -9.65
CA VAL A 111 17.14 -2.53 -8.87
C VAL A 111 17.37 -4.03 -8.67
N ILE A 112 17.10 -4.47 -7.45
CA ILE A 112 17.13 -5.88 -7.04
C ILE A 112 15.77 -6.25 -6.44
N THR A 113 15.46 -7.55 -6.47
CA THR A 113 14.24 -8.09 -5.89
C THR A 113 14.53 -8.94 -4.65
N TYR A 114 13.86 -8.62 -3.54
CA TYR A 114 13.91 -9.41 -2.32
C TYR A 114 12.54 -9.52 -1.63
N PRO A 115 12.15 -10.72 -1.15
CA PRO A 115 12.73 -12.01 -1.53
C PRO A 115 12.52 -12.24 -3.03
N SER A 116 13.46 -12.91 -3.69
CA SER A 116 13.45 -13.27 -5.10
C SER A 116 12.58 -14.49 -5.36
N SER A 117 12.03 -14.60 -6.57
CA SER A 117 11.39 -15.84 -7.05
C SER A 117 12.40 -16.91 -7.49
N GLY A 118 13.68 -16.55 -7.60
CA GLY A 118 14.74 -17.39 -8.17
C GLY A 118 14.95 -17.18 -9.68
N ASP A 119 14.07 -16.42 -10.34
CA ASP A 119 14.18 -16.06 -11.76
C ASP A 119 14.26 -14.54 -11.91
N SER A 120 15.42 -14.04 -12.38
CA SER A 120 15.70 -12.60 -12.50
C SER A 120 14.84 -11.90 -13.55
N LYS A 121 14.29 -12.61 -14.53
CA LYS A 121 13.37 -12.03 -15.54
C LYS A 121 11.97 -11.87 -14.99
N VAL A 122 11.48 -12.87 -14.28
CA VAL A 122 10.19 -12.78 -13.58
C VAL A 122 10.25 -11.72 -12.50
N ASP A 123 11.36 -11.70 -11.74
CA ASP A 123 11.58 -10.67 -10.73
C ASP A 123 11.64 -9.29 -11.37
N ALA A 124 12.34 -9.07 -12.49
CA ALA A 124 12.35 -7.79 -13.21
C ALA A 124 10.95 -7.31 -13.64
N GLN A 125 10.02 -8.23 -13.92
CA GLN A 125 8.63 -7.92 -14.28
C GLN A 125 7.72 -7.66 -13.07
N ALA A 126 8.15 -8.00 -11.86
CA ALA A 126 7.31 -7.91 -10.67
C ALA A 126 6.85 -6.46 -10.41
N VAL A 127 5.54 -6.25 -10.50
CA VAL A 127 4.87 -4.96 -10.22
C VAL A 127 4.77 -4.61 -8.72
N ASP A 128 5.19 -5.52 -7.84
CA ASP A 128 5.14 -5.33 -6.40
C ASP A 128 6.38 -4.57 -5.90
N THR A 129 6.24 -3.25 -5.78
CA THR A 129 7.29 -2.36 -5.26
C THR A 129 7.73 -2.70 -3.83
N PHE A 130 6.90 -3.41 -3.03
CA PHE A 130 7.29 -3.86 -1.69
C PHE A 130 8.41 -4.92 -1.70
N ARG A 131 8.70 -5.51 -2.86
CA ARG A 131 9.81 -6.45 -3.05
C ARG A 131 11.00 -5.83 -3.78
N LYS A 132 10.94 -4.54 -4.08
CA LYS A 132 11.96 -3.84 -4.88
C LYS A 132 12.88 -3.01 -4.00
N PHE A 133 14.17 -3.11 -4.27
CA PHE A 133 15.20 -2.36 -3.55
C PHE A 133 16.16 -1.71 -4.54
N GLU A 134 16.53 -0.46 -4.26
CA GLU A 134 17.60 0.26 -4.94
C GLU A 134 18.93 -0.20 -4.34
N LEU A 135 19.68 -1.00 -5.10
CA LEU A 135 21.05 -1.32 -4.78
C LEU A 135 21.95 -0.21 -5.32
N ILE A 136 22.65 0.47 -4.43
CA ILE A 136 23.59 1.53 -4.78
C ILE A 136 24.98 1.05 -4.40
N ARG A 137 25.91 1.01 -5.37
CA ARG A 137 27.33 0.99 -5.05
C ARG A 137 27.73 2.43 -4.72
N LEU A 138 28.19 2.61 -3.49
CA LEU A 138 28.56 3.91 -2.96
C LEU A 138 29.60 4.60 -3.85
N PRO A 139 29.70 5.93 -3.79
CA PRO A 139 30.80 6.64 -4.41
C PRO A 139 32.12 6.34 -3.68
N VAL A 140 33.25 6.72 -4.30
CA VAL A 140 34.59 6.44 -3.77
C VAL A 140 34.81 7.12 -2.41
N GLU A 141 34.33 8.35 -2.25
CA GLU A 141 34.41 9.13 -0.99
C GLU A 141 33.66 8.47 0.18
N LEU A 142 32.71 7.58 -0.09
CA LEU A 142 32.01 6.77 0.91
C LEU A 142 32.49 5.31 0.95
N GLY A 143 33.60 4.99 0.28
CA GLY A 143 34.24 3.67 0.28
C GLY A 143 33.69 2.69 -0.77
N GLY A 144 33.07 3.20 -1.83
CA GLY A 144 32.53 2.40 -2.94
C GLY A 144 33.54 1.55 -3.70
N ASP A 145 34.81 1.92 -3.67
CA ASP A 145 35.92 1.22 -4.33
C ASP A 145 36.44 0.01 -3.56
N LYS A 146 36.04 -0.16 -2.29
CA LYS A 146 36.46 -1.31 -1.48
C LYS A 146 35.80 -2.61 -1.98
N PRO A 147 36.49 -3.76 -1.91
CA PRO A 147 35.92 -5.06 -2.22
C PRO A 147 35.13 -5.60 -1.01
N ALA A 148 34.13 -4.87 -0.54
CA ALA A 148 33.38 -5.20 0.66
C ALA A 148 31.88 -4.95 0.49
N ALA A 149 31.06 -5.67 1.27
CA ALA A 149 29.61 -5.43 1.31
C ALA A 149 29.26 -4.00 1.77
N SER A 150 30.10 -3.40 2.61
CA SER A 150 29.96 -2.01 3.07
C SER A 150 30.11 -0.97 1.96
N SER A 151 30.56 -1.37 0.76
CA SER A 151 30.60 -0.50 -0.42
C SER A 151 29.25 -0.40 -1.12
N PHE A 152 28.24 -1.10 -0.61
CA PHE A 152 26.88 -1.13 -1.15
C PHE A 152 25.86 -0.80 -0.06
N VAL A 153 24.76 -0.21 -0.48
CA VAL A 153 23.53 -0.07 0.31
C VAL A 153 22.35 -0.54 -0.53
N ALA A 154 21.32 -1.09 0.11
CA ALA A 154 20.11 -1.56 -0.56
C ALA A 154 18.87 -0.97 0.12
N PHE A 155 18.37 0.14 -0.40
CA PHE A 155 17.20 0.84 0.13
C PHE A 155 15.91 0.30 -0.46
N SER A 156 14.84 0.27 0.33
CA SER A 156 13.50 0.00 -0.21
C SER A 156 13.16 1.00 -1.31
N LYS A 157 12.56 0.52 -2.39
CA LYS A 157 11.97 1.37 -3.45
C LYS A 157 10.62 1.97 -3.01
N LEU A 158 10.37 2.11 -1.71
CA LEU A 158 9.18 2.74 -1.16
C LEU A 158 9.57 3.97 -0.36
N CYS A 159 9.21 5.14 -0.89
CA CYS A 159 9.27 6.39 -0.14
C CYS A 159 8.34 6.33 1.08
N VAL A 160 8.83 6.74 2.25
CA VAL A 160 8.04 6.69 3.51
C VAL A 160 6.96 7.78 3.60
N HIS A 161 6.93 8.72 2.65
CA HIS A 161 5.88 9.73 2.61
C HIS A 161 4.56 9.19 2.05
N LEU A 162 4.56 8.69 0.81
CA LEU A 162 3.37 8.22 0.07
C LEU A 162 3.72 7.08 -0.90
N GLU A 163 4.73 6.28 -0.55
CA GLU A 163 5.05 4.97 -1.17
C GLU A 163 5.37 4.99 -2.67
N CYS A 164 5.68 6.17 -3.21
CA CYS A 164 6.28 6.29 -4.54
C CYS A 164 7.66 5.65 -4.61
N SER A 165 8.09 5.31 -5.82
CA SER A 165 9.35 4.61 -6.10
C SER A 165 10.51 5.58 -6.32
N PRO A 166 11.42 5.78 -5.33
CA PRO A 166 12.54 6.70 -5.45
C PRO A 166 13.64 6.09 -6.31
N ASN A 167 14.44 6.88 -7.01
CA ASN A 167 15.59 6.42 -7.79
C ASN A 167 16.86 7.13 -7.32
N TYR A 168 17.99 6.45 -7.43
CA TYR A 168 19.29 7.08 -7.20
C TYR A 168 19.73 7.83 -8.46
N ASN A 169 20.23 9.06 -8.29
CA ASN A 169 20.84 9.82 -9.36
C ASN A 169 22.32 10.10 -9.03
N PRO A 170 23.28 9.41 -9.67
CA PRO A 170 24.71 9.54 -9.36
C PRO A 170 25.32 10.86 -9.83
N THR A 171 24.63 11.60 -10.71
CA THR A 171 25.17 12.77 -11.42
C THR A 171 24.20 13.95 -11.37
N GLN A 172 23.29 14.02 -10.40
CA GLN A 172 22.39 15.17 -10.31
C GLN A 172 23.22 16.41 -9.99
N ASN A 173 23.32 17.29 -10.99
CA ASN A 173 23.79 18.65 -10.76
C ASN A 173 22.81 19.31 -9.78
N VAL A 174 23.35 20.04 -8.81
CA VAL A 174 22.59 20.98 -7.97
C VAL A 174 21.46 21.59 -8.76
N ASN A 175 20.22 21.48 -8.27
CA ASN A 175 19.18 22.41 -8.66
C ASN A 175 19.27 23.55 -7.63
N PRO A 176 20.04 24.64 -7.88
CA PRO A 176 20.38 25.61 -6.85
C PRO A 176 19.17 26.45 -6.41
N THR A 177 18.01 26.26 -7.04
CA THR A 177 16.89 27.20 -7.00
C THR A 177 15.57 26.65 -6.48
N GLU A 178 15.48 25.40 -6.02
CA GLU A 178 14.18 24.91 -5.51
C GLU A 178 14.04 24.91 -3.98
N ASN A 179 15.08 24.59 -3.18
CA ASN A 179 14.95 24.63 -1.70
C ASN A 179 16.18 25.21 -0.94
N GLY A 180 17.15 25.81 -1.63
CA GLY A 180 18.25 26.54 -0.98
C GLY A 180 19.20 25.68 -0.12
N TYR A 181 19.28 24.37 -0.35
CA TYR A 181 20.26 23.52 0.32
C TYR A 181 21.56 23.52 -0.49
N GLU A 182 22.59 24.21 0.01
CA GLU A 182 23.95 24.03 -0.49
C GLU A 182 24.37 22.58 -0.23
N SER A 183 24.95 21.94 -1.25
CA SER A 183 25.76 20.76 -1.02
C SER A 183 26.78 21.12 0.08
N GLY A 184 26.68 20.47 1.24
CA GLY A 184 27.59 20.74 2.35
C GLY A 184 29.05 20.60 1.91
N PRO A 185 30.01 21.18 2.67
CA PRO A 185 31.42 21.12 2.30
C PRO A 185 31.87 19.67 2.08
N GLY A 186 32.23 19.34 0.83
CA GLY A 186 32.63 17.99 0.40
C GLY A 186 31.80 17.35 -0.71
N TYR A 187 30.62 17.90 -1.08
CA TYR A 187 29.76 17.35 -2.13
C TYR A 187 29.75 18.25 -3.37
N THR A 188 30.32 17.79 -4.49
CA THR A 188 30.34 18.53 -5.77
C THR A 188 29.16 18.18 -6.68
N THR A 189 28.41 17.12 -6.36
CA THR A 189 27.19 16.65 -7.06
C THR A 189 26.21 16.07 -6.04
N HIS A 190 24.90 16.27 -6.22
CA HIS A 190 23.89 15.64 -5.39
C HIS A 190 23.72 14.17 -5.80
N GLN A 191 24.44 13.29 -5.12
CA GLN A 191 24.24 11.84 -5.19
C GLN A 191 23.01 11.46 -4.34
N ASN A 192 21.82 11.74 -4.86
CA ASN A 192 20.58 11.66 -4.09
C ASN A 192 19.78 10.42 -4.45
N PHE A 193 19.21 9.77 -3.45
CA PHE A 193 18.09 8.85 -3.63
C PHE A 193 16.80 9.66 -3.52
N GLU A 194 16.20 9.98 -4.66
CA GLU A 194 15.11 10.97 -4.76
C GLU A 194 13.78 10.33 -5.14
N CYS A 195 12.74 10.74 -4.42
CA CYS A 195 11.36 10.37 -4.70
C CYS A 195 10.74 11.33 -5.74
N PRO A 196 10.33 10.84 -6.92
CA PRO A 196 9.87 11.69 -8.02
C PRO A 196 8.50 12.33 -7.79
N CYS A 197 7.74 11.88 -6.79
CA CYS A 197 6.37 12.36 -6.60
C CYS A 197 6.29 13.74 -5.95
N HIS A 198 7.08 13.96 -4.90
CA HIS A 198 7.01 15.18 -4.09
C HIS A 198 8.41 15.67 -3.65
N GLY A 199 9.47 15.26 -4.36
CA GLY A 199 10.83 15.77 -4.15
C GLY A 199 11.48 15.38 -2.82
N THR A 200 11.04 14.29 -2.18
CA THR A 200 11.76 13.79 -0.99
C THR A 200 13.14 13.29 -1.39
N THR A 201 14.16 13.83 -0.75
CA THR A 201 15.56 13.40 -0.93
C THR A 201 16.03 12.64 0.30
N TYR A 202 16.56 11.43 0.09
CA TYR A 202 17.21 10.64 1.12
C TYR A 202 18.74 10.71 0.97
N ARG A 203 19.42 10.89 2.10
CA ARG A 203 20.88 10.90 2.20
C ARG A 203 21.45 9.50 2.01
N ILE A 204 22.63 9.43 1.41
CA ILE A 204 23.45 8.23 1.33
C ILE A 204 24.57 8.33 2.38
N PRO A 205 24.95 7.25 3.10
CA PRO A 205 24.51 5.85 2.95
C PRO A 205 23.38 5.43 3.90
N ASP A 206 22.81 6.35 4.68
CA ASP A 206 21.89 6.00 5.76
C ASP A 206 20.40 6.10 5.39
N GLY A 207 20.01 6.67 4.26
CA GLY A 207 18.61 6.74 3.84
C GLY A 207 17.75 7.64 4.72
N LEU A 208 18.35 8.59 5.46
CA LEU A 208 17.60 9.61 6.19
C LEU A 208 17.06 10.66 5.21
N ALA A 209 15.78 11.01 5.30
CA ALA A 209 15.22 12.10 4.50
C ALA A 209 15.81 13.44 4.98
N VAL A 210 16.43 14.18 4.05
CA VAL A 210 17.06 15.48 4.31
C VAL A 210 16.31 16.63 3.65
N ASP A 211 15.48 16.34 2.65
CA ASP A 211 14.62 17.34 1.99
C ASP A 211 13.26 16.73 1.57
N GLY A 212 12.31 17.60 1.23
CA GLY A 212 10.95 17.27 0.85
C GLY A 212 10.06 16.86 2.03
N PRO A 213 8.82 16.43 1.78
CA PRO A 213 7.85 16.21 2.85
C PRO A 213 8.26 15.14 3.87
N ALA A 214 9.02 14.11 3.48
CA ALA A 214 9.44 13.07 4.42
C ALA A 214 10.46 13.56 5.45
N SER A 215 11.29 14.54 5.13
CA SER A 215 12.25 15.12 6.10
C SER A 215 11.55 15.91 7.21
N ARG A 216 10.28 16.29 6.98
CA ARG A 216 9.40 16.95 7.96
C ARG A 216 8.63 15.96 8.83
N GLN A 217 8.67 14.67 8.53
CA GLN A 217 8.03 13.65 9.35
C GLN A 217 8.88 13.36 10.59
N PRO A 218 8.27 13.02 11.74
CA PRO A 218 9.03 12.58 12.90
C PRO A 218 9.65 11.19 12.64
N PRO A 219 10.80 10.85 13.28
CA PRO A 219 11.26 9.47 13.33
C PRO A 219 10.21 8.52 13.92
N PRO A 220 10.09 7.28 13.43
CA PRO A 220 10.93 6.62 12.42
C PRO A 220 10.45 6.84 10.97
N THR A 221 9.42 7.67 10.75
CA THR A 221 8.78 7.84 9.42
C THR A 221 9.50 8.81 8.50
N ASN A 222 10.79 9.06 8.74
CA ASN A 222 11.63 9.98 7.97
C ASN A 222 12.92 9.30 7.46
N ALA A 223 13.02 7.98 7.53
CA ALA A 223 14.12 7.24 6.95
C ALA A 223 13.64 5.98 6.24
N VAL A 224 14.19 5.72 5.06
CA VAL A 224 13.78 4.59 4.23
C VAL A 224 14.30 3.25 4.82
N PRO A 225 13.48 2.18 4.81
CA PRO A 225 13.94 0.84 5.16
C PRO A 225 15.12 0.38 4.29
N MET A 226 16.01 -0.43 4.84
CA MET A 226 17.20 -0.95 4.15
C MET A 226 17.41 -2.44 4.42
N LEU A 227 17.93 -3.15 3.43
CA LEU A 227 18.39 -4.53 3.61
C LEU A 227 19.78 -4.53 4.24
N THR A 228 20.03 -5.51 5.10
CA THR A 228 21.37 -5.80 5.60
C THR A 228 22.12 -6.64 4.57
N LEU A 229 23.32 -6.21 4.21
CA LEU A 229 24.14 -6.85 3.19
C LEU A 229 25.39 -7.48 3.79
N SER A 230 25.78 -8.64 3.27
CA SER A 230 27.04 -9.32 3.56
C SER A 230 27.71 -9.75 2.25
N ALA A 231 28.99 -10.09 2.30
CA ALA A 231 29.69 -10.72 1.19
C ALA A 231 30.11 -12.13 1.65
N ASP A 232 30.03 -13.09 0.74
CA ASP A 232 30.54 -14.44 1.01
C ASP A 232 32.03 -14.59 0.72
N ASP A 233 32.56 -15.78 0.98
CA ASP A 233 33.98 -16.11 0.79
C ASP A 233 34.44 -16.00 -0.68
N GLN A 234 33.51 -15.95 -1.64
CA GLN A 234 33.78 -15.73 -3.06
C GLN A 234 33.56 -14.26 -3.49
N GLY A 235 33.22 -13.38 -2.54
CA GLY A 235 32.94 -11.97 -2.78
C GLY A 235 31.56 -11.69 -3.38
N TYR A 236 30.65 -12.66 -3.45
CA TYR A 236 29.28 -12.38 -3.89
C TYR A 236 28.46 -11.74 -2.77
N LEU A 237 27.77 -10.67 -3.12
CA LEU A 237 26.92 -9.92 -2.21
C LEU A 237 25.65 -10.72 -1.90
N ARG A 238 25.22 -10.68 -0.65
CA ARG A 238 24.04 -11.39 -0.13
C ARG A 238 23.18 -10.46 0.71
N VAL A 239 21.87 -10.66 0.61
CA VAL A 239 20.89 -10.13 1.55
C VAL A 239 20.82 -11.06 2.75
N GLU A 240 21.02 -10.52 3.95
CA GLU A 240 20.75 -11.23 5.20
C GLU A 240 19.24 -11.22 5.51
N PRO A 241 18.70 -12.26 6.18
CA PRO A 241 17.30 -12.26 6.61
C PRO A 241 16.93 -10.97 7.36
N PRO A 242 16.03 -10.13 6.83
CA PRO A 242 15.72 -8.87 7.44
C PRO A 242 14.81 -9.05 8.67
N ILE A 243 15.01 -8.17 9.65
CA ILE A 243 14.12 -7.99 10.79
C ILE A 243 13.27 -6.75 10.49
N TRP A 244 12.03 -6.98 10.05
CA TRP A 244 11.11 -5.92 9.62
C TRP A 244 10.44 -5.20 10.81
N ASP A 245 11.24 -4.46 11.55
CA ASP A 245 10.78 -3.50 12.56
C ASP A 245 11.52 -2.18 12.44
N VAL A 246 11.07 -1.16 13.19
CA VAL A 246 11.61 0.20 13.09
C VAL A 246 13.01 0.37 13.66
N ASN A 247 13.53 -0.57 14.46
CA ASN A 247 14.85 -0.47 15.10
C ASN A 247 15.94 -1.23 14.33
N HIS A 248 15.55 -2.05 13.33
CA HIS A 248 16.47 -2.83 12.50
C HIS A 248 16.39 -2.39 11.02
N ASN A 249 15.84 -3.24 10.15
CA ASN A 249 15.77 -2.98 8.70
C ASN A 249 14.71 -1.94 8.31
N GLY A 250 13.80 -1.60 9.24
CA GLY A 250 12.64 -0.77 9.00
C GLY A 250 11.38 -1.57 8.73
N LYS A 251 10.23 -0.91 8.81
CA LYS A 251 8.97 -1.46 8.30
C LYS A 251 8.73 -0.89 6.90
N LEU A 252 8.60 -1.75 5.89
CA LEU A 252 8.32 -1.34 4.51
C LEU A 252 7.08 -0.42 4.45
N GLY A 253 7.19 0.68 3.71
CA GLY A 253 6.16 1.73 3.62
C GLY A 253 6.05 2.65 4.85
N TYR A 254 6.75 2.37 5.95
CA TYR A 254 6.64 3.14 7.19
C TYR A 254 7.96 3.82 7.58
N GLY A 255 9.08 3.10 7.58
CA GLY A 255 10.40 3.67 7.88
C GLY A 255 11.15 2.97 9.02
N ARG A 256 12.21 3.61 9.50
CA ARG A 256 13.14 3.11 10.51
C ARG A 256 13.77 4.24 11.32
N TYR A 257 14.31 3.92 12.49
CA TYR A 257 15.26 4.78 13.16
C TYR A 257 16.62 4.68 12.48
N VAL A 258 17.27 5.83 12.34
CA VAL A 258 18.67 5.92 11.96
C VAL A 258 19.44 6.13 13.25
N SER A 259 20.37 5.22 13.56
CA SER A 259 21.28 5.37 14.68
C SER A 259 22.13 6.63 14.48
N ALA A 260 22.17 7.47 15.51
CA ALA A 260 22.93 8.72 15.56
C ALA A 260 24.44 8.47 15.54
#